data_AF-A0A4S3KTE8-F1
#
_entry.id   AF-A0A4S3KTE8-F1
#
_cell.length_a   1.000
_cell.length_b   1.000
_cell.length_c   1.000
_cell.angle_alpha   90.00
_cell.angle_beta   90.00
_cell.angle_gamma   90.00
#
_symmetry.space_group_name_H-M   'P 1'
#
loop_
_entity.id
_entity.type
_entity.pdbx_description
1 polymer ?
#
loop_
_entity_poly.entity_id
_entity_poly.type
_entity_poly.pdbx_seq_one_letter_code
_entity_poly.pdbx_strand_id
1 'polypeptide(L)'
;MKRRITGFTLIELMIVVAIIALLAAIALPAYRDYLQRSANAACLGEANAFMHTAAADMADGRDSTVFVGSACASGPPARLTPPDWNANTQVLFTPQSRGTAALLKTSTCGAGTGACSLNP
;
A
#
# COMPACT_ATOMS: atom_id res chain seq x y z
N MET A 1 36.07 -48.21 21.67
CA MET A 1 36.03 -47.17 20.62
C MET A 1 35.42 -45.89 21.18
N LYS A 2 36.21 -44.83 21.38
CA LYS A 2 35.70 -43.51 21.82
C LYS A 2 35.10 -42.81 20.59
N ARG A 3 33.77 -42.69 20.53
CA ARG A 3 33.12 -41.85 19.51
C ARG A 3 33.55 -40.40 19.75
N ARG A 4 34.23 -39.78 18.78
CA ARG A 4 34.41 -38.33 18.78
C ARG A 4 33.02 -37.72 18.61
N ILE A 5 32.59 -36.92 19.58
CA ILE A 5 31.41 -36.08 19.40
C ILE A 5 31.85 -34.96 18.45
N THR A 6 31.43 -35.06 17.19
CA THR A 6 31.53 -33.97 16.22
C THR A 6 30.36 -33.03 16.47
N GLY A 7 30.58 -32.05 17.34
CA GLY A 7 29.62 -30.97 17.60
C GLY A 7 29.89 -29.75 16.72
N PHE A 8 28.88 -28.92 16.54
CA PHE A 8 28.99 -27.60 15.90
C PHE A 8 29.93 -26.70 16.72
N THR A 9 30.86 -26.02 16.07
CA THR A 9 31.84 -25.16 16.76
C THR A 9 31.28 -23.75 16.97
N LEU A 10 31.72 -23.08 18.04
CA LEU A 10 31.37 -21.67 18.27
C LEU A 10 31.84 -20.77 17.13
N ILE A 11 32.98 -21.10 16.50
CA ILE A 11 33.52 -20.31 15.39
C ILE A 11 32.62 -20.42 14.13
N GLU A 12 32.07 -21.60 13.84
CA GLU A 12 31.09 -21.76 12.76
C GLU A 12 29.84 -20.92 13.02
N LEU A 13 29.33 -20.91 14.25
CA LEU A 13 28.18 -20.11 14.62
C LEU A 13 28.45 -18.60 14.45
N MET A 14 29.61 -18.12 14.88
CA MET A 14 29.97 -16.71 14.79
C MET A 14 30.07 -16.22 13.34
N ILE A 15 30.63 -17.04 12.44
CA ILE A 15 30.72 -16.70 11.02
C ILE A 15 29.32 -16.63 10.39
N VAL A 16 28.44 -17.58 10.71
CA VAL A 16 27.06 -17.59 10.20
C VAL A 16 26.30 -16.33 10.63
N VAL A 17 26.41 -15.93 11.91
CA VAL A 17 25.77 -14.70 12.41
C VAL A 17 26.32 -13.46 11.72
N ALA A 18 27.63 -13.39 11.49
CA ALA A 18 28.24 -12.27 10.78
C ALA A 18 27.71 -12.12 9.34
N ILE A 19 27.55 -13.24 8.61
CA ILE A 19 27.00 -13.24 7.26
C ILE A 19 25.52 -12.80 7.27
N ILE A 20 24.72 -13.32 8.20
CA ILE A 20 23.30 -12.94 8.32
C ILE A 20 23.16 -11.45 8.64
N ALA A 21 23.99 -10.90 9.52
CA ALA A 21 23.97 -9.47 9.86
C ALA A 21 24.24 -8.59 8.63
N LEU A 22 25.21 -8.97 7.78
CA LEU A 22 25.52 -8.26 6.54
C LEU A 22 24.34 -8.30 5.56
N LEU A 23 23.75 -9.48 5.36
CA LEU A 23 22.59 -9.65 4.47
C LEU A 23 21.36 -8.88 4.97
N ALA A 24 21.09 -8.94 6.27
CA ALA A 24 19.93 -8.28 6.88
C ALA A 24 20.01 -6.75 6.76
N ALA A 25 21.21 -6.16 6.86
CA ALA A 25 21.42 -4.73 6.71
C ALA A 25 20.95 -4.20 5.34
N ILE A 26 21.04 -5.02 4.29
CA ILE A 26 20.61 -4.68 2.93
C ILE A 26 19.17 -5.14 2.67
N ALA A 27 18.82 -6.35 3.10
CA ALA A 27 17.53 -6.97 2.80
C ALA A 27 16.35 -6.30 3.53
N LEU A 28 16.54 -5.89 4.79
CA LEU A 28 15.47 -5.27 5.58
C LEU A 28 14.97 -3.92 5.02
N PRO A 29 15.83 -2.94 4.68
CA PRO A 29 15.34 -1.69 4.07
C PRO A 29 14.69 -1.94 2.71
N ALA A 30 15.28 -2.81 1.87
CA ALA A 30 14.71 -3.15 0.56
C ALA A 30 13.32 -3.81 0.69
N TYR A 31 13.13 -4.71 1.65
CA TYR A 31 11.84 -5.34 1.90
C TYR A 31 10.79 -4.34 2.42
N ARG A 32 11.18 -3.42 3.30
CA ARG A 32 10.29 -2.34 3.78
C ARG A 32 9.87 -1.42 2.64
N ASP A 33 10.77 -1.08 1.73
CA ASP A 33 10.45 -0.28 0.55
C ASP A 33 9.45 -1.00 -0.36
N TYR A 34 9.65 -2.31 -0.58
CA TYR A 34 8.73 -3.14 -1.34
C TYR A 34 7.34 -3.19 -0.71
N LEU A 35 7.25 -3.41 0.61
CA LEU A 35 5.97 -3.42 1.33
C LEU A 35 5.22 -2.10 1.18
N GLN A 36 5.91 -0.96 1.25
CA GLN A 36 5.24 0.33 1.07
C GLN A 36 4.76 0.54 -0.37
N ARG A 37 5.57 0.18 -1.37
CA ARG A 37 5.15 0.26 -2.78
C ARG A 37 3.96 -0.66 -3.08
N SER A 38 3.95 -1.85 -2.51
CA SER A 38 2.81 -2.78 -2.59
C SER A 38 1.56 -2.20 -1.95
N ALA A 39 1.67 -1.57 -0.77
CA ALA A 39 0.55 -0.90 -0.10
C ALA A 39 -0.01 0.27 -0.94
N ASN A 40 0.86 1.08 -1.55
CA ASN A 40 0.44 2.16 -2.45
C ASN A 40 -0.34 1.60 -3.66
N ALA A 41 0.14 0.51 -4.28
CA ALA A 41 -0.54 -0.12 -5.42
C ALA A 41 -1.88 -0.76 -5.03
N ALA A 42 -1.95 -1.40 -3.85
CA ALA A 42 -3.19 -1.97 -3.34
C ALA A 42 -4.25 -0.89 -3.08
N CYS A 43 -3.86 0.23 -2.45
CA CYS A 43 -4.77 1.35 -2.24
C CYS A 43 -5.20 1.99 -3.56
N LEU A 44 -4.30 2.12 -4.56
CA LEU A 44 -4.68 2.59 -5.89
C LEU A 44 -5.71 1.66 -6.54
N GLY A 45 -5.54 0.34 -6.44
CA GLY A 45 -6.51 -0.63 -6.95
C GLY A 45 -7.88 -0.50 -6.28
N GLU A 46 -7.89 -0.34 -4.96
CA GLU A 46 -9.10 -0.12 -4.17
C GLU A 46 -9.78 1.22 -4.50
N ALA A 47 -9.00 2.29 -4.68
CA ALA A 47 -9.49 3.59 -5.12
C ALA A 47 -10.17 3.49 -6.49
N ASN A 48 -9.54 2.84 -7.48
CA ASN A 48 -10.16 2.62 -8.79
C ASN A 48 -11.48 1.84 -8.67
N ALA A 49 -11.51 0.76 -7.89
CA ALA A 49 -12.72 -0.03 -7.68
C ALA A 49 -13.86 0.84 -7.10
N PHE A 50 -13.57 1.64 -6.08
CA PHE A 50 -14.54 2.58 -5.52
C PHE A 50 -15.02 3.58 -6.58
N MET A 51 -14.11 4.24 -7.31
CA MET A 51 -14.46 5.23 -8.32
C MET A 51 -15.32 4.63 -9.44
N HIS A 52 -15.09 3.38 -9.85
CA HIS A 52 -15.94 2.70 -10.83
C HIS A 52 -17.35 2.43 -10.32
N THR A 53 -17.49 2.00 -9.06
CA THR A 53 -18.82 1.82 -8.46
C THR A 53 -19.53 3.16 -8.26
N ALA A 54 -18.81 4.19 -7.83
CA ALA A 54 -19.34 5.55 -7.69
C ALA A 54 -19.75 6.13 -9.05
N ALA A 55 -19.03 5.83 -10.12
CA ALA A 55 -19.39 6.22 -11.48
C ALA A 55 -20.71 5.58 -11.93
N ALA A 56 -20.92 4.30 -11.60
CA ALA A 56 -22.19 3.63 -11.85
C ALA A 56 -23.34 4.27 -11.03
N ASP A 57 -23.11 4.55 -9.75
CA ASP A 57 -24.06 5.30 -8.90
C ASP A 57 -24.45 6.66 -9.51
N MET A 58 -23.47 7.43 -9.97
CA MET A 58 -23.72 8.73 -10.60
C MET A 58 -24.48 8.60 -11.93
N ALA A 59 -24.17 7.59 -12.75
CA ALA A 59 -24.88 7.33 -13.99
C ALA A 59 -26.37 7.03 -13.75
N ASP A 60 -26.68 6.43 -12.61
CA ASP A 60 -28.03 6.14 -12.15
C ASP A 60 -28.68 7.31 -11.36
N GLY A 61 -27.99 8.45 -11.23
CA GLY A 61 -28.49 9.65 -10.58
C GLY A 61 -28.55 9.59 -9.04
N ARG A 62 -27.79 8.68 -8.43
CA ARG A 62 -27.72 8.48 -6.97
C ARG A 62 -26.34 8.85 -6.43
N ASP A 63 -26.30 9.26 -5.15
CA ASP A 63 -25.04 9.48 -4.43
C ASP A 63 -24.21 8.20 -4.34
N SER A 64 -22.88 8.31 -4.33
CA SER A 64 -22.02 7.13 -4.21
C SER A 64 -22.28 6.40 -2.90
N THR A 65 -21.98 5.11 -2.87
CA THR A 65 -21.82 4.40 -1.59
C THR A 65 -20.71 5.02 -0.72
N VAL A 66 -20.75 4.76 0.58
CA VAL A 66 -19.71 5.21 1.51
C VAL A 66 -18.45 4.38 1.27
N PHE A 67 -17.30 5.04 1.13
CA PHE A 67 -16.03 4.35 1.01
C PHE A 67 -15.71 3.59 2.31
N VAL A 68 -15.41 2.30 2.19
CA VAL A 68 -14.92 1.48 3.29
C VAL A 68 -13.56 0.93 2.88
N GLY A 69 -12.51 1.50 3.47
CA GLY A 69 -11.14 1.17 3.12
C GLY A 69 -10.65 -0.14 3.75
N SER A 70 -9.89 -0.94 3.00
CA SER A 70 -9.18 -2.11 3.50
C SER A 70 -7.67 -2.03 3.23
N ALA A 71 -7.29 -1.60 2.02
CA ALA A 71 -5.93 -1.33 1.60
C ALA A 71 -5.56 0.15 1.81
N CYS A 72 -6.53 1.05 1.68
CA CYS A 72 -6.35 2.44 2.04
C CYS A 72 -6.59 2.67 3.54
N ALA A 73 -5.79 3.53 4.16
CA ALA A 73 -6.02 4.04 5.51
C ALA A 73 -7.13 5.10 5.54
N SER A 74 -7.26 5.87 4.47
CA SER A 74 -8.32 6.86 4.31
C SER A 74 -8.70 7.05 2.84
N GLY A 75 -9.92 7.54 2.62
CA GLY A 75 -10.47 7.91 1.32
C GLY A 75 -11.37 9.15 1.46
N PRO A 76 -12.34 9.37 0.55
CA PRO A 76 -13.24 10.51 0.61
C PRO A 76 -13.98 10.57 1.96
N PRO A 77 -14.13 11.77 2.56
CA PRO A 77 -14.74 11.93 3.88
C PRO A 77 -16.26 11.71 3.89
N ALA A 78 -16.89 11.70 2.71
CA ALA A 78 -18.33 11.52 2.53
C ALA A 78 -18.61 10.83 1.20
N ARG A 79 -19.90 10.55 0.95
CA ARG A 79 -20.38 10.11 -0.36
C ARG A 79 -20.06 11.18 -1.41
N LEU A 80 -19.69 10.74 -2.61
CA LEU A 80 -19.58 11.64 -3.75
C LEU A 80 -20.99 11.99 -4.23
N THR A 81 -21.20 13.27 -4.48
CA THR A 81 -22.49 13.82 -4.91
C THR A 81 -22.42 14.31 -6.36
N PRO A 82 -23.56 14.56 -7.03
CA PRO A 82 -23.55 15.09 -8.39
C PRO A 82 -22.74 16.40 -8.57
N PRO A 83 -22.73 17.36 -7.62
CA PRO A 83 -21.82 18.50 -7.66
C PRO A 83 -20.33 18.12 -7.72
N ASP A 84 -19.90 17.11 -6.95
CA ASP A 84 -18.51 16.65 -6.94
C ASP A 84 -18.11 16.06 -8.30
N TRP A 85 -19.03 15.34 -8.93
CA TRP A 85 -18.85 14.76 -10.25
C TRP A 85 -18.73 15.83 -11.33
N ASN A 86 -19.65 16.79 -11.34
CA ASN A 86 -19.67 17.88 -12.32
C ASN A 86 -18.46 18.82 -12.19
N ALA A 87 -17.97 19.02 -10.96
CA ALA A 87 -16.76 19.80 -10.70
C ALA A 87 -15.46 19.03 -10.93
N ASN A 88 -15.55 17.72 -11.22
CA ASN A 88 -14.40 16.80 -11.27
C ASN A 88 -13.50 16.92 -10.03
N THR A 89 -14.14 16.95 -8.85
CA THR A 89 -13.46 17.11 -7.56
C THR A 89 -12.37 16.05 -7.40
N GLN A 90 -11.19 16.48 -6.92
CA GLN A 90 -10.09 15.57 -6.65
C GLN A 90 -10.35 14.82 -5.34
N VAL A 91 -10.45 13.50 -5.44
CA VAL A 91 -10.62 12.60 -4.31
C VAL A 91 -9.26 12.02 -3.94
N LEU A 92 -8.90 12.13 -2.65
CA LEU A 92 -7.62 11.65 -2.14
C LEU A 92 -7.80 10.33 -1.40
N PHE A 93 -6.95 9.36 -1.74
CA PHE A 93 -6.83 8.08 -1.05
C PHE A 93 -5.42 7.94 -0.48
N THR A 94 -5.32 7.61 0.80
CA THR A 94 -4.04 7.46 1.49
C THR A 94 -3.83 5.98 1.82
N PRO A 95 -2.73 5.35 1.35
CA PRO A 95 -2.44 3.95 1.68
C PRO A 95 -2.03 3.80 3.14
N GLN A 96 -2.10 2.57 3.65
CA GLN A 96 -1.55 2.26 4.96
C GLN A 96 -0.01 2.33 4.95
N SER A 97 0.59 2.77 6.06
CA SER A 97 2.03 2.71 6.24
C SER A 97 2.43 1.29 6.63
N ARG A 98 3.03 0.54 5.69
CA ARG A 98 3.40 -0.88 5.84
C ARG A 98 4.91 -1.12 5.79
N GLY A 99 5.69 -0.07 5.52
CA GLY A 99 7.14 -0.17 5.39
C GLY A 99 7.79 1.20 5.56
N THR A 100 8.60 1.61 4.58
CA THR A 100 9.31 2.90 4.65
C THR A 100 8.34 4.06 4.41
N ALA A 101 8.01 4.82 5.45
CA ALA A 101 7.05 5.93 5.39
C ALA A 101 7.39 7.01 4.34
N ALA A 102 8.67 7.21 4.04
CA ALA A 102 9.12 8.17 3.00
C ALA A 102 8.67 7.79 1.58
N LEU A 103 8.34 6.52 1.33
CA LEU A 103 7.83 6.04 0.04
C LEU A 103 6.30 5.98 -0.02
N LEU A 104 5.61 6.48 1.01
CA LEU A 104 4.15 6.54 1.01
C LEU A 104 3.69 7.52 -0.07
N LYS A 105 2.84 7.05 -0.98
CA LYS A 105 2.27 7.86 -2.07
C LYS A 105 0.76 7.83 -1.98
N THR A 106 0.15 9.01 -1.92
CA THR A 106 -1.31 9.14 -1.98
C THR A 106 -1.79 8.99 -3.42
N SER A 107 -2.96 8.41 -3.60
CA SER A 107 -3.62 8.33 -4.90
C SER A 107 -4.65 9.46 -5.02
N THR A 108 -4.63 10.17 -6.14
CA THR A 108 -5.60 11.21 -6.48
C THR A 108 -6.49 10.70 -7.60
N CYS A 109 -7.80 10.79 -7.41
CA CYS A 109 -8.79 10.41 -8.42
C CYS A 109 -9.67 11.60 -8.79
N GLY A 110 -9.93 11.80 -10.07
CA GLY A 110 -10.95 12.76 -10.51
C GLY A 110 -12.34 12.14 -10.42
N ALA A 111 -13.26 12.75 -9.68
CA ALA A 111 -14.64 12.27 -9.60
C ALA A 111 -15.28 12.17 -10.99
N GLY A 112 -15.25 13.23 -11.79
CA GLY A 112 -15.90 13.27 -13.10
C GLY A 112 -15.26 12.39 -14.17
N THR A 113 -13.98 12.01 -14.02
CA THR A 113 -13.27 11.15 -14.99
C THR A 113 -13.16 9.70 -14.52
N GLY A 114 -13.32 9.42 -13.23
CA GLY A 114 -13.03 8.13 -12.61
C GLY A 114 -11.55 7.72 -12.68
N ALA A 115 -10.66 8.58 -13.21
CA ALA A 115 -9.26 8.26 -13.40
C ALA A 115 -8.47 8.51 -12.11
N CYS A 116 -7.73 7.50 -11.65
CA CYS A 116 -6.85 7.58 -10.50
C CYS A 116 -5.37 7.52 -10.89
N SER A 117 -4.54 8.33 -10.25
CA SER A 117 -3.10 8.30 -10.38
C SER A 117 -2.41 8.35 -9.02
N LEU A 118 -1.18 7.83 -8.95
CA LEU A 118 -0.33 8.02 -7.79
C LEU A 118 0.31 9.40 -7.86
N ASN A 119 0.17 10.19 -6.81
CA ASN A 119 0.87 11.45 -6.66
C ASN A 119 2.38 11.14 -6.51
N PRO A 120 3.28 11.79 -7.28
CA PRO A 120 4.71 11.48 -7.30
C PRO A 120 5.48 11.72 -6.00
#